data_AF-A0A2W5QHK6-F1
#
_entry.id   AF-A0A2W5QHK6-F1
#
_cell.length_a   1.000
_cell.length_b   1.000
_cell.length_c   1.000
_cell.angle_alpha   90.00
_cell.angle_beta   90.00
_cell.angle_gamma   90.00
#
_symmetry.space_group_name_H-M   'P 1'
#
loop_
_entity.id
_entity.type
_entity.pdbx_description
1 polymer ?
#
loop_
_entity_poly.entity_id
_entity_poly.type
_entity_poly.pdbx_seq_one_letter_code
_entity_poly.pdbx_strand_id
1 'polypeptide(L)'
;MNIQYLVGRVVKEIVGGVGEEEMRLIFSDGTVAEFYHPQDCCEYVRIEDIEGDLEDLVGETLVVAEEVSNSDAPEGFDTDKYDKWDDSHTWTFYRFATNKGWVVVRWLGESNGYYSESVSLVIHD
;
A
#
# COMPACT_ATOMS: atom_id res chain seq x y z
N MET A 1 -14.29 -3.67 6.01
CA MET A 1 -14.13 -4.92 5.22
C MET A 1 -12.65 -5.23 5.12
N ASN A 2 -12.24 -6.46 4.85
CA ASN A 2 -10.81 -6.78 4.69
C ASN A 2 -10.42 -6.78 3.20
N ILE A 3 -9.12 -6.81 2.92
CA ILE A 3 -8.58 -6.74 1.55
C ILE A 3 -9.06 -7.87 0.64
N GLN A 4 -9.37 -9.05 1.20
CA GLN A 4 -9.87 -10.19 0.43
C GLN A 4 -11.25 -9.92 -0.19
N TYR A 5 -11.98 -8.93 0.31
CA TYR A 5 -13.21 -8.46 -0.32
C TYR A 5 -12.97 -7.92 -1.74
N LEU A 6 -11.77 -7.47 -2.08
CA LEU A 6 -11.48 -6.91 -3.41
C LEU A 6 -11.37 -7.97 -4.52
N VAL A 7 -11.14 -9.24 -4.15
CA VAL A 7 -11.01 -10.34 -5.12
C VAL A 7 -12.33 -10.56 -5.87
N GLY A 8 -12.24 -10.75 -7.18
CA GLY A 8 -13.38 -10.93 -8.08
C GLY A 8 -13.96 -9.64 -8.64
N ARG A 9 -13.48 -8.47 -8.20
CA ARG A 9 -13.90 -7.16 -8.71
C ARG A 9 -13.00 -6.68 -9.85
N VAL A 10 -13.57 -5.87 -10.74
CA VAL A 10 -12.85 -5.29 -11.89
C VAL A 10 -12.34 -3.90 -11.52
N VAL A 11 -11.02 -3.71 -11.59
CA VAL A 11 -10.41 -2.40 -11.34
C VAL A 11 -10.74 -1.48 -12.50
N LYS A 12 -11.31 -0.31 -12.21
CA LYS A 12 -11.64 0.70 -13.21
C LYS A 12 -10.54 1.75 -13.31
N GLU A 13 -9.99 2.16 -12.19
CA GLU A 13 -9.03 3.25 -12.09
C GLU A 13 -8.20 3.11 -10.81
N ILE A 14 -6.95 3.53 -10.86
CA ILE A 14 -6.06 3.60 -9.72
C ILE A 14 -5.56 5.04 -9.60
N VAL A 15 -5.60 5.59 -8.39
CA VAL A 15 -5.10 6.93 -8.06
C VAL A 15 -4.06 6.79 -6.96
N GLY A 16 -2.91 7.43 -7.13
CA GLY A 16 -1.79 7.38 -6.19
C GLY A 16 -0.57 6.67 -6.76
N GLY A 17 0.59 6.89 -6.16
CA GLY A 17 1.87 6.38 -6.66
C GLY A 17 3.04 6.58 -5.72
N VAL A 18 4.23 6.21 -6.18
CA VAL A 18 5.48 6.33 -5.39
C VAL A 18 5.65 7.76 -4.86
N GLY A 19 5.91 7.86 -3.57
CA GLY A 19 6.06 9.12 -2.83
C GLY A 19 4.78 9.68 -2.24
N GLU A 20 3.60 9.15 -2.60
CA GLU A 20 2.33 9.57 -2.03
C GLU A 20 1.99 8.80 -0.74
N GLU A 21 1.12 9.41 0.07
CA GLU A 21 0.68 8.89 1.39
C GLU A 21 -0.70 8.22 1.32
N GLU A 22 -1.30 8.23 0.14
CA GLU A 22 -2.63 7.68 -0.13
C GLU A 22 -2.64 6.97 -1.48
N MET A 23 -3.42 5.88 -1.58
CA MET A 23 -3.75 5.23 -2.85
C MET A 23 -5.21 4.79 -2.84
N ARG A 24 -5.86 4.85 -4.00
CA ARG A 24 -7.24 4.39 -4.18
C ARG A 24 -7.37 3.47 -5.37
N LEU A 25 -8.02 2.34 -5.16
CA LEU A 25 -8.49 1.44 -6.22
C LEU A 25 -10.01 1.65 -6.36
N ILE A 26 -10.42 2.14 -7.53
CA ILE A 26 -11.82 2.38 -7.87
C ILE A 26 -12.27 1.21 -8.74
N PHE A 27 -13.36 0.54 -8.35
CA PHE A 27 -13.88 -0.64 -9.05
C PHE A 27 -15.10 -0.31 -9.91
N SER A 28 -15.38 -1.16 -10.91
CA SER A 28 -16.46 -0.93 -11.87
C SER A 28 -17.86 -1.00 -11.28
N ASP A 29 -18.02 -1.69 -10.15
CA ASP A 29 -19.28 -1.82 -9.40
C ASP A 29 -19.56 -0.62 -8.48
N GLY A 30 -18.63 0.33 -8.39
CA GLY A 30 -18.72 1.49 -7.50
C GLY A 30 -18.00 1.30 -6.18
N THR A 31 -17.51 0.10 -5.86
CA THR A 31 -16.66 -0.12 -4.68
C THR A 31 -15.39 0.73 -4.79
N VAL A 32 -14.96 1.34 -3.69
CA VAL A 32 -13.69 2.09 -3.59
C VAL A 32 -12.89 1.56 -2.42
N ALA A 33 -11.65 1.17 -2.65
CA ALA A 33 -10.70 0.81 -1.60
C ALA A 33 -9.68 1.95 -1.44
N GLU A 34 -9.62 2.54 -0.25
CA GLU A 34 -8.71 3.62 0.10
C GLU A 34 -7.65 3.10 1.08
N PHE A 35 -6.39 3.32 0.72
CA PHE A 35 -5.19 2.98 1.49
C PHE A 35 -4.56 4.30 1.90
N TYR A 36 -4.47 4.57 3.20
CA TYR A 36 -3.93 5.83 3.71
C TYR A 36 -3.37 5.66 5.12
N HIS A 37 -2.70 6.69 5.62
CA HIS A 37 -2.34 6.76 7.03
C HIS A 37 -2.80 8.09 7.64
N PRO A 38 -3.63 8.07 8.70
CA PRO A 38 -4.01 9.29 9.41
C PRO A 38 -2.82 9.80 10.23
N GLN A 39 -2.00 10.66 9.64
CA GLN A 39 -0.86 11.27 10.32
C GLN A 39 -1.31 12.08 11.55
N ASP A 40 -0.61 11.91 12.66
CA ASP A 40 -0.73 12.72 13.87
C ASP A 40 0.48 13.67 14.00
N CYS A 41 1.71 13.16 14.09
CA CYS A 41 2.87 14.03 14.35
C CYS A 41 4.22 13.55 13.81
N CYS A 42 4.80 12.53 14.45
CA CYS A 42 6.19 12.11 14.24
C CYS A 42 6.21 10.74 13.56
N GLU A 43 5.32 10.59 12.59
CA GLU A 43 5.23 9.40 11.76
C GLU A 43 4.96 9.77 10.31
N TYR A 44 5.53 8.99 9.41
CA TYR A 44 5.34 9.12 7.99
C TYR A 44 5.08 7.73 7.42
N VAL A 45 3.97 7.58 6.69
CA VAL A 45 3.64 6.33 6.00
C VAL A 45 3.34 6.66 4.55
N ARG A 46 4.18 6.17 3.65
CA ARG A 46 4.16 6.52 2.23
C ARG A 46 4.50 5.34 1.33
N ILE A 47 4.10 5.43 0.07
CA ILE A 47 4.46 4.46 -0.96
C ILE A 47 5.93 4.65 -1.29
N GLU A 48 6.76 3.66 -0.95
CA GLU A 48 8.19 3.68 -1.21
C GLU A 48 8.51 3.15 -2.60
N ASP A 49 7.80 2.09 -3.03
CA ASP A 49 8.05 1.42 -4.30
C ASP A 49 6.80 0.74 -4.85
N ILE A 50 6.74 0.58 -6.18
CA ILE A 50 5.72 -0.20 -6.87
C ILE A 50 6.44 -1.13 -7.85
N GLU A 51 6.41 -2.43 -7.56
CA GLU A 51 6.92 -3.46 -8.46
C GLU A 51 5.79 -3.95 -9.38
N GLY A 52 6.04 -3.96 -10.69
CA GLY A 52 5.05 -4.29 -11.72
C GLY A 52 4.47 -3.05 -12.41
N ASP A 53 3.44 -3.26 -13.23
CA ASP A 53 2.73 -2.19 -13.94
C ASP A 53 1.30 -2.06 -13.40
N LEU A 54 0.94 -0.88 -12.88
CA LEU A 54 -0.42 -0.62 -12.38
C LEU A 54 -1.47 -0.76 -13.50
N GLU A 55 -1.11 -0.51 -14.75
CA GLU A 55 -2.00 -0.66 -15.90
C GLU A 55 -2.37 -2.13 -16.17
N ASP A 56 -1.58 -3.11 -15.69
CA ASP A 56 -1.94 -4.52 -15.77
C ASP A 56 -3.14 -4.88 -14.86
N LEU A 57 -3.48 -4.01 -13.91
CA LEU A 57 -4.65 -4.17 -13.06
C LEU A 57 -5.92 -3.56 -13.70
N VAL A 58 -5.77 -2.46 -14.44
CA VAL A 58 -6.89 -1.66 -14.96
C VAL A 58 -7.67 -2.43 -16.04
N GLY A 59 -8.99 -2.47 -15.86
CA GLY A 59 -9.93 -3.19 -16.72
C GLY A 59 -10.00 -4.70 -16.46
N GLU A 60 -9.20 -5.23 -15.54
CA GLU A 60 -9.14 -6.66 -15.24
C GLU A 60 -9.71 -7.00 -13.86
N THR A 61 -10.10 -8.26 -13.71
CA THR A 61 -10.56 -8.81 -12.42
C THR A 61 -9.38 -9.13 -11.51
N LEU A 62 -9.40 -8.62 -10.28
CA LEU A 62 -8.44 -9.03 -9.26
C LEU A 62 -8.65 -10.49 -8.87
N VAL A 63 -7.60 -11.29 -9.02
CA VAL A 63 -7.56 -12.70 -8.58
C VAL A 63 -6.77 -12.88 -7.28
N VAL A 64 -5.94 -11.90 -6.92
CA VAL A 64 -5.23 -11.83 -5.64
C VAL A 64 -5.34 -10.42 -5.07
N ALA A 65 -5.59 -10.32 -3.77
CA ALA A 65 -5.50 -9.09 -2.98
C ALA A 65 -5.05 -9.47 -1.56
N GLU A 66 -3.81 -9.16 -1.20
CA GLU A 66 -3.21 -9.54 0.08
C GLU A 66 -2.44 -8.38 0.71
N GLU A 67 -2.40 -8.37 2.03
CA GLU A 67 -1.56 -7.48 2.84
C GLU A 67 -0.55 -8.34 3.62
N VAL A 68 0.71 -7.95 3.60
CA VAL A 68 1.76 -8.52 4.45
C VAL A 68 2.58 -7.38 5.04
N SER A 69 2.89 -7.43 6.32
CA SER A 69 3.78 -6.46 6.96
C SER A 69 4.88 -7.13 7.75
N ASN A 70 6.00 -6.42 7.90
CA ASN A 70 7.11 -6.81 8.76
C ASN A 70 7.94 -5.58 9.17
N SER A 71 8.86 -5.78 10.12
CA SER A 71 9.83 -4.79 10.59
C SER A 71 11.25 -5.07 10.09
N ASP A 72 11.39 -5.95 9.10
CA ASP A 72 12.70 -6.33 8.55
C ASP A 72 12.98 -5.43 7.35
N ALA A 73 13.96 -4.54 7.48
CA ALA A 73 14.37 -3.69 6.38
C ALA A 73 14.80 -4.54 5.14
N PRO A 74 14.42 -4.13 3.91
CA PRO A 74 14.89 -4.78 2.69
C PRO A 74 16.41 -4.86 2.63
N GLU A 75 16.93 -5.90 1.98
CA GLU A 75 18.38 -6.04 1.79
C GLU A 75 18.95 -4.82 1.03
N GLY A 76 19.97 -4.18 1.60
CA GLY A 76 20.56 -2.97 1.03
C GLY A 76 19.82 -1.67 1.35
N PHE A 77 18.77 -1.71 2.18
CA PHE A 77 18.15 -0.52 2.73
C PHE A 77 19.13 0.20 3.66
N ASP A 78 19.52 1.42 3.28
CA ASP A 78 20.45 2.25 4.02
C ASP A 78 19.69 3.00 5.12
N THR A 79 19.63 2.40 6.31
CA THR A 79 18.98 3.01 7.47
C THR A 79 19.62 4.35 7.87
N ASP A 80 20.86 4.62 7.46
CA ASP A 80 21.55 5.88 7.76
C ASP A 80 21.07 7.05 6.87
N LYS A 81 20.33 6.76 5.78
CA LYS A 81 19.71 7.78 4.92
C LYS A 81 18.37 8.30 5.44
N TYR A 82 17.71 7.53 6.28
CA TYR A 82 16.41 7.88 6.86
C TYR A 82 16.62 8.57 8.20
N ASP A 83 15.66 9.39 8.62
CA ASP A 83 15.93 10.40 9.62
C ASP A 83 16.34 9.73 10.94
N LYS A 84 17.41 10.25 11.54
CA LYS A 84 17.99 9.79 12.81
C LYS A 84 17.08 10.05 14.02
N TRP A 85 15.84 10.48 13.75
CA TRP A 85 14.76 10.69 14.70
C TRP A 85 13.68 9.60 14.59
N ASP A 86 13.71 8.75 13.56
CA ASP A 86 12.80 7.64 13.37
C ASP A 86 13.40 6.38 14.04
N ASP A 87 12.94 6.12 15.26
CA ASP A 87 13.41 5.01 16.11
C ASP A 87 12.84 3.65 15.66
N SER A 88 11.79 3.63 14.83
CA SER A 88 11.19 2.40 14.28
C SER A 88 10.66 2.57 12.85
N HIS A 89 10.51 1.43 12.18
CA HIS A 89 9.92 1.35 10.85
C HIS A 89 9.13 0.05 10.65
N THR A 90 8.14 0.12 9.78
CA THR A 90 7.30 -0.99 9.34
C THR A 90 7.15 -0.94 7.83
N TRP A 91 7.39 -2.09 7.19
CA TRP A 91 7.15 -2.29 5.77
C TRP A 91 5.82 -2.99 5.58
N THR A 92 4.95 -2.43 4.74
CA THR A 92 3.66 -3.04 4.37
C THR A 92 3.61 -3.27 2.87
N PHE A 93 3.22 -4.47 2.45
CA PHE A 93 3.17 -4.91 1.06
C PHE A 93 1.74 -5.26 0.70
N TYR A 94 1.18 -4.51 -0.25
CA TYR A 94 -0.09 -4.85 -0.88
C TYR A 94 0.17 -5.55 -2.19
N ARG A 95 -0.34 -6.77 -2.31
CA ARG A 95 -0.08 -7.64 -3.46
C ARG A 95 -1.37 -7.86 -4.23
N PHE A 96 -1.36 -7.43 -5.48
CA PHE A 96 -2.49 -7.51 -6.39
C PHE A 96 -2.10 -8.31 -7.63
N ALA A 97 -3.03 -9.09 -8.14
CA ALA A 97 -2.80 -9.84 -9.36
C ALA A 97 -4.05 -9.93 -10.22
N THR A 98 -3.82 -9.96 -11.52
CA THR A 98 -4.81 -10.24 -12.55
C THR A 98 -4.32 -11.36 -13.46
N ASN A 99 -5.05 -11.66 -14.52
CA ASN A 99 -4.59 -12.51 -15.62
C ASN A 99 -3.46 -11.88 -16.46
N LYS A 100 -3.26 -10.55 -16.37
CA LYS A 100 -2.26 -9.81 -17.15
C LYS A 100 -0.94 -9.67 -16.42
N GLY A 101 -0.98 -9.43 -15.11
CA GLY A 101 0.21 -9.13 -14.35
C GLY A 101 0.02 -9.19 -12.85
N TRP A 102 1.11 -8.88 -12.16
CA TRP A 102 1.22 -8.85 -10.71
C TRP A 102 1.82 -7.51 -10.31
N VAL A 103 1.26 -6.90 -9.27
CA VAL A 103 1.74 -5.65 -8.71
C VAL A 103 1.97 -5.82 -7.21
N VAL A 104 3.11 -5.33 -6.72
CA VAL A 104 3.39 -5.18 -5.29
C VAL A 104 3.55 -3.70 -4.99
N VAL A 105 2.66 -3.14 -4.18
CA VAL A 105 2.78 -1.78 -3.66
C VAL A 105 3.42 -1.87 -2.28
N ARG A 106 4.60 -1.27 -2.15
CA ARG A 106 5.37 -1.26 -0.90
C ARG A 106 5.23 0.08 -0.21
N TRP A 107 4.83 0.03 1.04
CA TRP A 107 4.70 1.16 1.93
C TRP A 107 5.80 1.10 2.98
N LEU A 108 6.41 2.25 3.23
CA LEU A 108 7.33 2.48 4.34
C LEU A 108 6.61 3.35 5.36
N GLY A 109 6.38 2.80 6.55
CA GLY A 109 5.99 3.53 7.74
C GLY A 109 7.19 3.75 8.65
N GLU A 110 7.40 4.97 9.11
CA GLU A 110 8.49 5.39 9.98
C GLU A 110 7.90 6.17 11.14
N SER A 111 8.42 5.98 12.35
CA SER A 111 8.05 6.80 13.51
C SER A 111 9.16 6.86 14.56
N ASN A 112 9.00 7.74 15.54
CA ASN A 112 9.85 7.76 16.73
C ASN A 112 9.53 6.65 17.77
N GLY A 113 8.80 5.59 17.39
CA GLY A 113 8.47 4.45 18.26
C GLY A 113 7.24 4.63 19.15
N TYR A 114 6.54 5.76 19.06
CA TYR A 114 5.31 6.02 19.83
C TYR A 114 4.02 6.04 19.00
N TYR A 115 4.15 6.09 17.67
CA TYR A 115 3.04 6.28 16.74
C TYR A 115 2.87 5.05 15.84
N SER A 116 1.71 4.99 15.18
CA SER A 116 1.40 3.88 14.27
C SER A 116 2.16 4.05 12.96
N GLU A 117 2.71 2.97 12.45
CA GLU A 117 3.37 2.90 11.12
C GLU A 117 2.52 2.10 10.12
N SER A 118 1.33 1.68 10.53
CA SER A 118 0.44 0.85 9.72
C SER A 118 -0.37 1.66 8.72
N VAL A 119 -0.58 1.08 7.55
CA VAL A 119 -1.52 1.58 6.55
C VAL A 119 -2.94 1.21 6.97
N SER A 120 -3.86 2.17 6.89
CA SER A 120 -5.29 1.97 7.06
C SER A 120 -5.95 1.64 5.72
N LEU A 121 -6.74 0.57 5.70
CA LEU A 121 -7.59 0.20 4.58
C LEU A 121 -9.07 0.47 4.92
N VAL A 122 -9.71 1.35 4.15
CA VAL A 122 -11.16 1.58 4.19
C VAL A 122 -11.76 1.17 2.85
N ILE A 123 -12.89 0.46 2.91
CA ILE A 123 -13.62 0.02 1.71
C ILE A 123 -15.03 0.60 1.77
N HIS A 124 -15.42 1.32 0.72
CA HIS A 124 -16.73 1.90 0.50
C HIS A 124 -17.47 1.09 -0.58
N ASP A 125 -18.75 0.83 -0.40
CA ASP A 125 -19.63 0.09 -1.32
C ASP A 125 -21.01 0.79 -1.39
#